data_AF-A0A8D2GVI5-F1
#
_entry.id   AF-A0A8D2GVI5-F1
#
_cell.length_a   1.000
_cell.length_b   1.000
_cell.length_c   1.000
_cell.angle_alpha   90.00
_cell.angle_beta   90.00
_cell.angle_gamma   90.00
#
_symmetry.space_group_name_H-M   'P 1'
#
loop_
_entity.id
_entity.type
_entity.pdbx_description
1 polymer ?
#
loop_
_entity_poly.entity_id
_entity_poly.type
_entity_poly.pdbx_seq_one_letter_code
_entity_poly.pdbx_strand_id
1 'polypeptide(L)'
;RAMLFLLLPLITALFPGGDSEFGFEEPVSYHIMWMLSFHNHSWAHLWSGWLGELQIHSWNSRSGALIFLYPWSRGNISNEVVMDVERTFQILIISIKEFVIDDLMLEDPFDLQVAIGCELHSGKSWVGSVQVAIQGHDFMSFQNKTWSPPPMGGREAQEICELFNQDQDNTYSLHMLLSDDCPHFTLGLLDAGKAHLQRQVKPEAWLSSGPSPGPGRLLLVCHVSGFYPKPVWVMWMRGYQEQLGTQRGDILPNADGTWYLQATLDVAAGEAAGLACRVKHSSLGGQDLVLHWGGKSGTQLGLVGGPLSEYEAR
;
A
#
# COMPACT_ATOMS: atom_id res chain seq x y z
N ARG A 1 -22.19 16.44 21.94
CA ARG A 1 -23.48 16.70 21.22
C ARG A 1 -23.40 17.61 19.97
N ALA A 2 -22.22 18.07 19.53
CA ALA A 2 -22.08 18.86 18.29
C ALA A 2 -20.74 18.62 17.55
N MET A 3 -20.07 17.49 17.77
CA MET A 3 -18.70 17.27 17.28
C MET A 3 -18.63 16.82 15.81
N LEU A 4 -19.75 16.44 15.20
CA LEU A 4 -19.75 15.82 13.86
C LEU A 4 -19.99 16.82 12.70
N PHE A 5 -20.40 18.06 13.00
CA PHE A 5 -20.69 19.08 11.99
C PHE A 5 -19.46 19.61 11.23
N LEU A 6 -18.25 19.27 11.67
CA LEU A 6 -17.01 19.84 11.12
C LEU A 6 -16.30 18.95 10.09
N LEU A 7 -16.78 17.72 9.86
CA LEU A 7 -16.05 16.76 9.02
C LEU A 7 -16.42 16.82 7.53
N LEU A 8 -17.41 17.62 7.12
CA LEU A 8 -18.06 17.46 5.81
C LEU A 8 -17.89 18.55 4.78
N PRO A 9 -17.81 19.84 5.13
CA PRO A 9 -17.61 20.87 4.11
C PRO A 9 -16.21 20.83 3.47
N LEU A 10 -15.36 19.88 3.89
CA LEU A 10 -13.91 20.04 3.94
C LEU A 10 -13.17 18.84 3.29
N ILE A 11 -13.74 17.62 3.31
CA ILE A 11 -13.12 16.45 2.65
C ILE A 11 -13.40 16.45 1.13
N THR A 12 -14.44 17.15 0.65
CA THR A 12 -14.71 17.36 -0.80
C THR A 12 -13.55 18.03 -1.53
N ALA A 13 -12.67 18.74 -0.81
CA ALA A 13 -11.44 19.31 -1.35
C ALA A 13 -10.37 18.25 -1.67
N LEU A 14 -10.40 17.04 -1.09
CA LEU A 14 -9.38 16.02 -1.36
C LEU A 14 -9.42 15.46 -2.78
N PHE A 15 -10.51 15.69 -3.51
CA PHE A 15 -10.86 14.88 -4.64
C PHE A 15 -11.56 15.69 -5.76
N PRO A 16 -10.90 16.72 -6.32
CA PRO A 16 -11.50 17.50 -7.38
C PRO A 16 -11.72 16.66 -8.65
N GLY A 17 -12.90 16.79 -9.23
CA GLY A 17 -13.36 16.08 -10.42
C GLY A 17 -12.39 16.20 -11.60
N GLY A 18 -12.07 15.05 -12.19
CA GLY A 18 -11.33 14.93 -13.44
C GLY A 18 -11.86 13.76 -14.26
N ASP A 19 -11.87 13.91 -15.57
CA ASP A 19 -12.32 12.88 -16.52
C ASP A 19 -11.14 12.01 -16.95
N SER A 20 -11.21 10.69 -16.76
CA SER A 20 -10.34 9.74 -17.46
C SER A 20 -10.87 8.30 -17.42
N GLU A 21 -10.53 7.53 -18.45
CA GLU A 21 -10.99 6.16 -18.71
C GLU A 21 -9.77 5.24 -18.90
N PHE A 22 -9.49 4.33 -17.96
CA PHE A 22 -8.39 3.35 -18.08
C PHE A 22 -8.72 2.00 -17.42
N GLY A 23 -8.20 0.91 -18.01
CA GLY A 23 -8.29 -0.45 -17.50
C GLY A 23 -6.98 -0.95 -16.88
N PHE A 24 -7.09 -1.53 -15.68
CA PHE A 24 -6.04 -2.24 -14.93
C PHE A 24 -6.60 -3.60 -14.45
N GLU A 25 -5.72 -4.61 -14.31
CA GLU A 25 -6.09 -6.00 -13.92
C GLU A 25 -6.11 -6.24 -12.39
N GLU A 26 -5.59 -5.32 -11.58
CA GLU A 26 -5.77 -5.31 -10.11
C GLU A 26 -6.94 -4.38 -9.73
N PRO A 27 -7.65 -4.63 -8.61
CA PRO A 27 -8.71 -3.73 -8.17
C PRO A 27 -8.11 -2.34 -7.92
N VAL A 28 -8.57 -1.37 -8.70
CA VAL A 28 -8.15 0.03 -8.55
C VAL A 28 -8.76 0.56 -7.27
N SER A 29 -7.93 1.00 -6.34
CA SER A 29 -8.39 1.63 -5.11
C SER A 29 -7.52 2.82 -4.75
N TYR A 30 -8.15 3.80 -4.10
CA TYR A 30 -7.45 4.83 -3.37
C TYR A 30 -7.96 4.82 -1.94
N HIS A 31 -7.04 4.79 -0.99
CA HIS A 31 -7.39 4.88 0.42
C HIS A 31 -6.43 5.78 1.18
N ILE A 32 -7.01 6.46 2.15
CA ILE A 32 -6.31 7.23 3.16
C ILE A 32 -6.32 6.38 4.42
N MET A 33 -5.14 6.21 5.00
CA MET A 33 -4.96 5.51 6.26
C MET A 33 -4.44 6.49 7.30
N TRP A 34 -5.18 6.58 8.39
CA TRP A 34 -4.90 7.45 9.51
C TRP A 34 -4.82 6.63 10.79
N MET A 35 -3.69 6.75 11.48
CA MET A 35 -3.46 6.17 12.79
C MET A 35 -3.30 7.29 13.81
N LEU A 36 -4.04 7.21 14.90
CA LEU A 36 -3.91 8.07 16.06
C LEU A 36 -3.54 7.21 17.26
N SER A 37 -2.48 7.59 17.96
CA SER A 37 -2.03 6.93 19.18
C SER A 37 -2.13 7.92 20.32
N PHE A 38 -2.89 7.55 21.36
CA PHE A 38 -3.08 8.36 22.55
C PHE A 38 -2.28 7.76 23.71
N HIS A 39 -1.40 8.57 24.29
CA HIS A 39 -0.53 8.14 25.38
C HIS A 39 -0.23 9.30 26.33
N ASN A 40 -0.54 9.14 27.62
CA ASN A 40 -0.26 10.12 28.68
C ASN A 40 -0.82 11.52 28.37
N HIS A 41 -2.06 11.62 27.88
CA HIS A 41 -2.67 12.88 27.42
C HIS A 41 -1.91 13.61 26.29
N SER A 42 -0.92 12.95 25.69
CA SER A 42 -0.29 13.33 24.44
C SER A 42 -0.82 12.44 23.33
N TRP A 43 -0.72 12.92 22.09
CA TRP A 43 -1.25 12.20 20.95
C TRP A 43 -0.23 12.29 19.82
N ALA A 44 -0.05 11.19 19.12
CA ALA A 44 0.68 11.11 17.88
C ALA A 44 -0.31 10.74 16.79
N HIS A 45 -0.10 11.26 15.59
CA HIS A 45 -0.89 10.86 14.45
C HIS A 45 -0.01 10.68 13.22
N LEU A 46 -0.37 9.67 12.43
CA LEU A 46 0.26 9.36 11.17
C LEU A 46 -0.81 9.25 10.10
N TRP A 47 -0.64 9.98 9.01
CA TRP A 47 -1.55 9.97 7.88
C TRP A 47 -0.79 9.63 6.61
N SER A 48 -1.40 8.80 5.76
CA SER A 48 -0.83 8.34 4.50
C SER A 48 -1.92 8.09 3.47
N GLY A 49 -1.65 8.46 2.21
CA GLY A 49 -2.53 8.22 1.07
C GLY A 49 -1.90 7.18 0.14
N TRP A 50 -2.70 6.20 -0.28
CA TRP A 50 -2.28 5.02 -1.00
C TRP A 50 -3.14 4.82 -2.25
N LEU A 51 -2.47 4.58 -3.38
CA LEU A 51 -3.10 4.16 -4.63
C LEU A 51 -2.76 2.67 -4.83
N GLY A 52 -3.74 1.79 -4.60
CA GLY A 52 -3.48 0.37 -4.36
C GLY A 52 -2.48 0.20 -3.21
N GLU A 53 -1.40 -0.54 -3.45
CA GLU A 53 -0.33 -0.74 -2.47
C GLU A 53 0.78 0.33 -2.54
N LEU A 54 0.66 1.35 -3.41
CA LEU A 54 1.66 2.40 -3.56
C LEU A 54 1.31 3.61 -2.68
N GLN A 55 2.12 3.89 -1.66
CA GLN A 55 1.99 5.13 -0.91
C GLN A 55 2.37 6.32 -1.80
N ILE A 56 1.45 7.25 -2.03
CA ILE A 56 1.66 8.41 -2.91
C ILE A 56 1.55 9.75 -2.18
N HIS A 57 1.02 9.73 -0.96
CA HIS A 57 0.96 10.89 -0.07
C HIS A 57 1.40 10.54 1.34
N SER A 58 1.98 11.52 2.03
CA SER A 58 2.24 11.46 3.47
C SER A 58 1.93 12.80 4.11
N TRP A 59 1.89 12.84 5.44
CA TRP A 59 1.57 14.06 6.18
C TRP A 59 2.71 14.43 7.12
N ASN A 60 3.10 15.70 7.11
CA ASN A 60 4.00 16.25 8.11
C ASN A 60 3.20 16.70 9.33
N SER A 61 3.18 15.89 10.39
CA SER A 61 2.46 16.21 11.62
C SER A 61 2.97 17.48 12.31
N ARG A 62 4.21 17.90 12.04
CA ARG A 62 4.81 19.10 12.64
C ARG A 62 4.40 20.38 11.93
N SER A 63 4.43 20.39 10.60
CA SER A 63 4.06 21.56 9.80
C SER A 63 2.58 21.59 9.43
N GLY A 64 1.88 20.46 9.56
CA GLY A 64 0.51 20.31 9.10
C GLY A 64 0.38 20.34 7.59
N ALA A 65 1.41 19.87 6.87
CA ALA A 65 1.47 19.95 5.41
C ALA A 65 1.34 18.58 4.75
N LEU A 66 0.62 18.55 3.63
CA LEU A 66 0.48 17.39 2.76
C LEU A 66 1.76 17.24 1.91
N ILE A 67 2.35 16.05 1.92
CA ILE A 67 3.53 15.73 1.15
C ILE A 67 3.14 14.83 -0.01
N PHE A 68 3.47 15.27 -1.23
CA PHE A 68 3.36 14.50 -2.46
C PHE A 68 4.65 13.70 -2.67
N LEU A 69 4.57 12.37 -2.57
CA LEU A 69 5.75 11.49 -2.68
C LEU A 69 6.22 11.31 -4.13
N TYR A 70 5.36 11.61 -5.10
CA TYR A 70 5.68 11.53 -6.51
C TYR A 70 5.27 12.82 -7.23
N PRO A 71 5.97 13.20 -8.32
CA PRO A 71 5.62 14.39 -9.11
C PRO A 71 4.17 14.37 -9.62
N TRP A 72 3.63 13.18 -9.88
CA TRP A 72 2.27 12.97 -10.38
C TRP A 72 1.23 12.79 -9.26
N SER A 73 1.62 12.59 -8.00
CA SER A 73 0.65 12.33 -6.92
C SER A 73 -0.16 13.55 -6.53
N ARG A 74 0.25 14.74 -6.99
CA ARG A 74 -0.58 15.94 -6.93
C ARG A 74 -1.79 15.88 -7.88
N GLY A 75 -1.72 15.10 -8.96
CA GLY A 75 -2.72 15.11 -10.01
C GLY A 75 -2.96 16.52 -10.54
N ASN A 76 -4.24 16.90 -10.66
CA ASN A 76 -4.66 18.22 -11.12
C ASN A 76 -5.14 19.14 -9.97
N ILE A 77 -4.69 18.88 -8.74
CA ILE A 77 -5.15 19.64 -7.55
C ILE A 77 -4.49 21.02 -7.49
N SER A 78 -5.30 22.08 -7.40
CA SER A 78 -4.85 23.47 -7.25
C SER A 78 -4.26 23.73 -5.85
N ASN A 79 -3.45 24.78 -5.68
CA ASN A 79 -2.90 25.12 -4.36
C ASN A 79 -3.99 25.49 -3.35
N GLU A 80 -5.06 26.14 -3.79
CA GLU A 80 -6.21 26.50 -2.95
C GLU A 80 -6.84 25.25 -2.35
N VAL A 81 -7.07 24.25 -3.20
CA VAL A 81 -7.62 22.96 -2.78
C VAL A 81 -6.69 22.23 -1.81
N VAL A 82 -5.36 22.25 -2.05
CA VAL A 82 -4.40 21.67 -1.09
C VAL A 82 -4.45 22.36 0.27
N MET A 83 -4.53 23.69 0.32
CA MET A 83 -4.64 24.43 1.58
C MET A 83 -5.94 24.11 2.33
N ASP A 84 -7.04 23.95 1.60
CA ASP A 84 -8.33 23.57 2.18
C ASP A 84 -8.26 22.16 2.78
N VAL A 85 -7.64 21.22 2.07
CA VAL A 85 -7.36 19.87 2.57
C VAL A 85 -6.52 19.90 3.84
N GLU A 86 -5.44 20.70 3.85
CA GLU A 86 -4.56 20.76 5.02
C GLU A 86 -5.30 21.30 6.24
N ARG A 87 -6.10 22.35 6.05
CA ARG A 87 -6.95 22.93 7.09
C ARG A 87 -8.02 21.94 7.57
N THR A 88 -8.60 21.18 6.66
CA THR A 88 -9.57 20.12 6.94
C THR A 88 -9.00 19.10 7.90
N PHE A 89 -7.82 18.57 7.60
CA PHE A 89 -7.21 17.54 8.43
C PHE A 89 -6.94 18.05 9.85
N GLN A 90 -6.49 19.29 9.98
CA GLN A 90 -6.27 19.91 11.29
C GLN A 90 -7.56 20.02 12.11
N ILE A 91 -8.68 20.37 11.48
CA ILE A 91 -9.99 20.43 12.15
C ILE A 91 -10.46 19.02 12.54
N LEU A 92 -10.41 18.07 11.61
CA LEU A 92 -10.80 16.67 11.81
C LEU A 92 -10.02 16.04 12.99
N ILE A 93 -8.72 16.32 13.08
CA ILE A 93 -7.87 15.93 14.21
C ILE A 93 -8.44 16.40 15.55
N ILE A 94 -8.87 17.67 15.64
CA ILE A 94 -9.37 18.25 16.89
C ILE A 94 -10.72 17.61 17.23
N SER A 95 -11.61 17.50 16.25
CA SER A 95 -12.94 16.90 16.42
C SER A 95 -12.87 15.42 16.85
N ILE A 96 -11.92 14.63 16.32
CA ILE A 96 -11.77 13.23 16.76
C ILE A 96 -11.31 13.15 18.21
N LYS A 97 -10.36 13.98 18.64
CA LYS A 97 -9.91 13.96 20.05
C LYS A 97 -11.05 14.26 20.99
N GLU A 98 -11.79 15.31 20.67
CA GLU A 98 -12.97 15.73 21.39
C GLU A 98 -13.97 14.55 21.48
N PHE A 99 -14.26 13.88 20.36
CA PHE A 99 -15.17 12.73 20.31
C PHE A 99 -14.69 11.56 21.18
N VAL A 100 -13.41 11.23 21.11
CA VAL A 100 -12.88 10.10 21.87
C VAL A 100 -12.88 10.37 23.38
N ILE A 101 -12.53 11.60 23.79
CA ILE A 101 -12.48 11.98 25.21
C ILE A 101 -13.89 12.10 25.79
N ASP A 102 -14.80 12.77 25.08
CA ASP A 102 -16.11 13.14 25.62
C ASP A 102 -17.19 12.08 25.39
N ASP A 103 -17.17 11.38 24.25
CA ASP A 103 -18.24 10.45 23.88
C ASP A 103 -17.85 8.98 24.07
N LEU A 104 -16.60 8.58 23.78
CA LEU A 104 -16.14 7.19 23.98
C LEU A 104 -15.51 6.93 25.35
N MET A 105 -15.04 7.98 26.05
CA MET A 105 -14.42 7.89 27.37
C MET A 105 -13.33 6.80 27.48
N LEU A 106 -12.56 6.57 26.41
CA LEU A 106 -11.51 5.55 26.39
C LEU A 106 -10.40 5.89 27.39
N GLU A 107 -9.95 4.89 28.15
CA GLU A 107 -8.80 5.05 29.04
C GLU A 107 -7.49 4.94 28.24
N ASP A 108 -6.57 5.88 28.48
CA ASP A 108 -5.22 5.85 27.90
C ASP A 108 -4.42 4.63 28.41
N PRO A 109 -3.60 3.97 27.56
CA PRO A 109 -3.38 4.25 26.13
C PRO A 109 -4.33 3.49 25.20
N PHE A 110 -4.62 4.09 24.04
CA PHE A 110 -5.34 3.42 22.96
C PHE A 110 -4.88 3.90 21.58
N ASP A 111 -5.10 3.04 20.60
CA ASP A 111 -4.87 3.34 19.19
C ASP A 111 -6.22 3.38 18.45
N LEU A 112 -6.40 4.41 17.63
CA LEU A 112 -7.53 4.57 16.72
C LEU A 112 -7.00 4.52 15.29
N GLN A 113 -7.60 3.68 14.46
CA GLN A 113 -7.24 3.53 13.06
C GLN A 113 -8.45 3.83 12.20
N VAL A 114 -8.28 4.69 11.19
CA VAL A 114 -9.31 5.04 10.22
C VAL A 114 -8.77 4.78 8.82
N ALA A 115 -9.48 3.94 8.07
CA ALA A 115 -9.27 3.75 6.65
C ALA A 115 -10.47 4.32 5.90
N ILE A 116 -10.24 5.26 4.99
CA ILE A 116 -11.28 5.89 4.18
C ILE A 116 -10.87 5.87 2.72
N GLY A 117 -11.75 5.43 1.83
CA GLY A 117 -11.39 5.33 0.43
C GLY A 117 -12.48 4.73 -0.45
N CYS A 118 -12.12 4.51 -1.71
CA CYS A 118 -12.97 3.92 -2.71
C CYS A 118 -12.21 2.86 -3.50
N GLU A 119 -12.93 1.81 -3.89
CA GLU A 119 -12.40 0.68 -4.65
C GLU A 119 -13.32 0.37 -5.83
N LEU A 120 -12.73 0.15 -6.99
CA LEU A 120 -13.42 -0.25 -8.21
C LEU A 120 -13.63 -1.77 -8.22
N HIS A 121 -14.84 -2.21 -7.86
CA HIS A 121 -15.20 -3.63 -7.87
C HIS A 121 -15.46 -4.14 -9.29
N SER A 122 -14.66 -5.11 -9.74
CA SER A 122 -14.85 -5.87 -11.00
C SER A 122 -15.06 -5.00 -12.25
N GLY A 123 -14.53 -3.77 -12.26
CA GLY A 123 -14.68 -2.82 -13.36
C GLY A 123 -16.12 -2.32 -13.61
N LYS A 124 -17.04 -2.51 -12.65
CA LYS A 124 -18.46 -2.17 -12.84
C LYS A 124 -18.94 -1.01 -11.96
N SER A 125 -18.49 -0.96 -10.72
CA SER A 125 -18.95 0.05 -9.77
C SER A 125 -17.90 0.36 -8.71
N TRP A 126 -17.78 1.64 -8.39
CA TRP A 126 -17.01 2.09 -7.25
C TRP A 126 -17.77 1.82 -5.96
N VAL A 127 -17.06 1.27 -4.97
CA VAL A 127 -17.55 1.07 -3.62
C VAL A 127 -16.68 1.92 -2.72
N GLY A 128 -17.30 2.94 -2.14
CA GLY A 128 -16.67 3.80 -1.16
C GLY A 128 -17.01 3.37 0.26
N SER A 129 -16.02 3.40 1.16
CA SER A 129 -16.21 2.97 2.54
C SER A 129 -15.29 3.70 3.53
N VAL A 130 -15.75 3.75 4.78
CA VAL A 130 -14.91 4.07 5.95
C VAL A 130 -14.88 2.86 6.86
N GLN A 131 -13.71 2.55 7.39
CA GLN A 131 -13.51 1.55 8.44
C GLN A 131 -12.80 2.22 9.62
N VAL A 132 -13.31 1.99 10.81
CA VAL A 132 -12.75 2.50 12.06
C VAL A 132 -12.47 1.32 12.97
N ALA A 133 -11.23 1.24 13.47
CA ALA A 133 -10.79 0.24 14.42
C ALA A 133 -10.20 0.89 15.66
N ILE A 134 -10.45 0.28 16.82
CA ILE A 134 -9.94 0.70 18.13
C ILE A 134 -9.13 -0.46 18.70
N GLN A 135 -7.90 -0.18 19.12
CA GLN A 135 -6.93 -1.17 19.60
C GLN A 135 -6.76 -2.36 18.63
N GLY A 136 -6.83 -2.10 17.33
CA GLY A 136 -6.71 -3.12 16.27
C GLY A 136 -7.96 -3.99 16.05
N HIS A 137 -9.09 -3.66 16.67
CA HIS A 137 -10.37 -4.34 16.48
C HIS A 137 -11.38 -3.44 15.78
N ASP A 138 -12.13 -3.99 14.82
CA ASP A 138 -13.21 -3.27 14.14
C ASP A 138 -14.19 -2.67 15.15
N PHE A 139 -14.57 -1.42 14.94
CA PHE A 139 -15.47 -0.68 15.83
C PHE A 139 -16.71 -0.13 15.11
N MET A 140 -16.53 0.47 13.94
CA MET A 140 -17.63 0.90 13.08
C MET A 140 -17.20 1.02 11.63
N SER A 141 -18.16 0.95 10.72
CA SER A 141 -17.93 1.13 9.30
C SER A 141 -19.01 1.98 8.66
N PHE A 142 -18.67 2.67 7.59
CA PHE A 142 -19.61 3.40 6.75
C PHE A 142 -19.64 2.81 5.35
N GLN A 143 -20.83 2.48 4.88
CA GLN A 143 -21.06 2.10 3.50
C GLN A 143 -22.49 2.45 3.11
N ASN A 144 -22.71 2.89 1.87
CA ASN A 144 -24.05 3.13 1.31
C ASN A 144 -24.96 3.99 2.21
N LYS A 145 -24.44 5.12 2.73
CA LYS A 145 -25.17 6.08 3.59
C LYS A 145 -25.58 5.49 4.95
N THR A 146 -24.85 4.51 5.47
CA THR A 146 -25.18 3.94 6.77
C THR A 146 -23.91 3.62 7.54
N TRP A 147 -23.86 4.10 8.77
CA TRP A 147 -22.91 3.66 9.78
C TRP A 147 -23.41 2.39 10.44
N SER A 148 -22.57 1.36 10.46
CA SER A 148 -22.91 0.04 11.01
C SER A 148 -21.84 -0.43 11.99
N PRO A 149 -22.25 -1.00 13.14
CA PRO A 149 -21.32 -1.65 14.05
C PRO A 149 -20.87 -3.00 13.48
N PRO A 150 -19.73 -3.55 13.94
CA PRO A 150 -19.31 -4.89 13.56
C PRO A 150 -20.29 -5.93 14.11
N PRO A 151 -20.32 -7.16 13.56
CA PRO A 151 -21.27 -8.21 14.00
C PRO A 151 -21.22 -8.56 15.48
N MET A 152 -20.04 -8.39 16.11
CA MET A 152 -19.84 -8.58 17.55
C MET A 152 -19.57 -7.25 18.29
N GLY A 153 -19.97 -6.12 17.68
CA GLY A 153 -19.88 -4.80 18.29
C GLY A 153 -20.85 -4.71 19.46
N GLY A 154 -20.32 -4.40 20.65
CA GLY A 154 -21.14 -4.24 21.85
C GLY A 154 -22.14 -3.09 21.72
N ARG A 155 -22.93 -2.87 22.78
CA ARG A 155 -23.96 -1.81 22.84
C ARG A 155 -23.40 -0.43 22.51
N GLU A 156 -22.19 -0.14 22.95
CA GLU A 156 -21.51 1.12 22.70
C GLU A 156 -21.34 1.42 21.19
N ALA A 157 -20.83 0.46 20.42
CA ALA A 157 -20.68 0.61 18.97
C ALA A 157 -22.03 0.84 18.28
N GLN A 158 -23.09 0.19 18.77
CA GLN A 158 -24.44 0.37 18.25
C GLN A 158 -24.97 1.79 18.53
N GLU A 159 -24.87 2.28 19.77
CA GLU A 159 -25.34 3.61 20.18
C GLU A 159 -24.60 4.71 19.40
N ILE A 160 -23.28 4.55 19.20
CA ILE A 160 -22.48 5.48 18.40
C ILE A 160 -22.89 5.47 16.92
N CYS A 161 -23.10 4.29 16.33
CA CYS A 161 -23.59 4.22 14.94
C CYS A 161 -24.98 4.85 14.78
N GLU A 162 -25.89 4.64 15.73
CA GLU A 162 -27.20 5.29 15.76
C GLU A 162 -27.08 6.82 15.84
N LEU A 163 -26.16 7.34 16.65
CA LEU A 163 -25.86 8.76 16.75
C LEU A 163 -25.35 9.33 15.41
N PHE A 164 -24.41 8.65 14.76
CA PHE A 164 -23.85 9.09 13.48
C PHE A 164 -24.91 9.05 12.36
N ASN A 165 -25.81 8.06 12.37
CA ASN A 165 -26.90 7.95 11.40
C ASN A 165 -28.00 9.01 11.58
N GLN A 166 -28.08 9.68 12.73
CA GLN A 166 -29.02 10.80 12.92
C GLN A 166 -28.60 12.06 12.15
N ASP A 167 -27.31 12.19 11.84
CA ASP A 167 -26.77 13.30 11.06
C ASP A 167 -26.87 12.99 9.56
N GLN A 168 -28.01 13.33 8.98
CA GLN A 168 -28.31 13.07 7.57
C GLN A 168 -27.40 13.88 6.63
N ASP A 169 -27.09 15.12 6.99
CA ASP A 169 -26.23 15.99 6.17
C ASP A 169 -24.80 15.42 6.12
N ASN A 170 -24.31 14.92 7.26
CA ASN A 170 -23.04 14.21 7.31
C ASN A 170 -23.03 12.94 6.46
N THR A 171 -23.98 12.06 6.75
CA THR A 171 -24.14 10.80 6.04
C THR A 171 -24.23 11.00 4.53
N TYR A 172 -24.95 12.04 4.08
CA TYR A 172 -25.07 12.36 2.66
C TYR A 172 -23.76 12.85 2.05
N SER A 173 -23.06 13.78 2.70
CA SER A 173 -21.86 14.37 2.08
C SER A 173 -20.66 13.44 2.14
N LEU A 174 -20.51 12.63 3.19
CA LEU A 174 -19.55 11.52 3.24
C LEU A 174 -19.83 10.49 2.13
N HIS A 175 -21.09 10.21 1.83
CA HIS A 175 -21.42 9.34 0.71
C HIS A 175 -21.03 9.96 -0.64
N MET A 176 -21.32 11.24 -0.88
CA MET A 176 -20.92 11.92 -2.13
C MET A 176 -19.40 11.85 -2.30
N LEU A 177 -18.65 12.17 -1.25
CA LEU A 177 -17.20 12.06 -1.23
C LEU A 177 -16.69 10.69 -1.69
N LEU A 178 -17.32 9.64 -1.18
CA LEU A 178 -16.87 8.26 -1.39
C LEU A 178 -17.35 7.65 -2.71
N SER A 179 -18.46 8.15 -3.25
CA SER A 179 -19.10 7.60 -4.46
C SER A 179 -18.85 8.40 -5.74
N ASP A 180 -18.41 9.66 -5.63
CA ASP A 180 -18.22 10.56 -6.76
C ASP A 180 -16.77 11.10 -6.80
N ASP A 181 -16.45 11.94 -5.82
CA ASP A 181 -15.16 12.60 -5.62
C ASP A 181 -13.98 11.61 -5.61
N CYS A 182 -13.96 10.64 -4.69
CA CYS A 182 -12.86 9.68 -4.56
C CYS A 182 -12.59 8.90 -5.86
N PRO A 183 -13.62 8.31 -6.52
CA PRO A 183 -13.46 7.72 -7.84
C PRO A 183 -12.83 8.66 -8.87
N HIS A 184 -13.33 9.89 -9.00
CA HIS A 184 -12.83 10.86 -9.97
C HIS A 184 -11.36 11.20 -9.74
N PHE A 185 -10.97 11.44 -8.49
CA PHE A 185 -9.58 11.70 -8.15
C PHE A 185 -8.68 10.50 -8.41
N THR A 186 -9.15 9.29 -8.07
CA THR A 186 -8.41 8.05 -8.29
C THR A 186 -8.12 7.86 -9.78
N LEU A 187 -9.11 8.11 -10.63
CA LEU A 187 -8.94 8.09 -12.09
C LEU A 187 -7.92 9.14 -12.55
N GLY A 188 -8.02 10.38 -12.04
CA GLY A 188 -7.04 11.44 -12.36
C GLY A 188 -5.60 11.09 -11.94
N LEU A 189 -5.42 10.43 -10.80
CA LEU A 189 -4.11 9.91 -10.36
C LEU A 189 -3.59 8.80 -11.28
N LEU A 190 -4.47 7.90 -11.74
CA LEU A 190 -4.10 6.84 -12.67
C LEU A 190 -3.63 7.41 -14.02
N ASP A 191 -4.30 8.45 -14.53
CA ASP A 191 -3.89 9.13 -15.76
C ASP A 191 -2.54 9.84 -15.58
N ALA A 192 -2.41 10.68 -14.54
CA ALA A 192 -1.19 11.43 -14.28
C ALA A 192 0.02 10.51 -13.98
N GLY A 193 -0.22 9.41 -13.26
CA GLY A 193 0.78 8.43 -12.87
C GLY A 193 1.04 7.33 -13.88
N LYS A 194 0.31 7.30 -15.00
CA LYS A 194 0.27 6.18 -15.95
C LYS A 194 1.64 5.63 -16.33
N ALA A 195 2.57 6.51 -16.74
CA ALA A 195 3.91 6.09 -17.15
C ALA A 195 4.71 5.43 -16.00
N HIS A 196 4.53 5.91 -14.77
CA HIS A 196 5.19 5.36 -13.59
C HIS A 196 4.55 4.03 -13.13
N LEU A 197 3.22 3.96 -13.14
CA LEU A 197 2.43 2.79 -12.72
C LEU A 197 2.55 1.63 -13.71
N GLN A 198 2.70 1.93 -15.00
CA GLN A 198 2.87 0.91 -16.05
C GLN A 198 4.34 0.55 -16.31
N ARG A 199 5.28 1.08 -15.50
CA ARG A 199 6.70 0.77 -15.67
C ARG A 199 6.95 -0.73 -15.46
N GLN A 200 8.04 -1.20 -16.03
CA GLN A 200 8.47 -2.58 -15.95
C GLN A 200 9.93 -2.59 -15.48
N VAL A 201 10.20 -3.23 -14.35
CA VAL A 201 11.55 -3.37 -13.79
C VAL A 201 11.92 -4.84 -13.76
N LYS A 202 13.12 -5.17 -14.27
CA LYS A 202 13.60 -6.55 -14.37
C LYS A 202 14.11 -7.05 -13.02
N PRO A 203 13.70 -8.26 -12.58
CA PRO A 203 14.28 -8.85 -11.38
C PRO A 203 15.77 -9.15 -11.55
N GLU A 204 16.51 -9.02 -10.47
CA GLU A 204 17.75 -9.73 -10.23
C GLU A 204 17.48 -10.96 -9.37
N ALA A 205 18.24 -12.03 -9.58
CA ALA A 205 18.10 -13.25 -8.81
C ALA A 205 19.45 -13.86 -8.47
N TRP A 206 19.51 -14.52 -7.31
CA TRP A 206 20.71 -15.22 -6.85
C TRP A 206 20.32 -16.42 -5.96
N LEU A 207 21.25 -17.36 -5.82
CA LEU A 207 21.04 -18.57 -5.03
C LEU A 207 21.87 -18.52 -3.75
N SER A 208 21.34 -19.08 -2.67
CA SER A 208 22.08 -19.31 -1.43
C SER A 208 21.66 -20.63 -0.77
N SER A 209 22.44 -21.08 0.22
CA SER A 209 22.04 -22.17 1.11
C SER A 209 21.49 -21.58 2.40
N GLY A 210 20.27 -21.98 2.76
CA GLY A 210 19.67 -21.64 4.05
C GLY A 210 20.16 -22.55 5.19
N PRO A 211 19.60 -22.36 6.40
CA PRO A 211 19.85 -23.26 7.53
C PRO A 211 19.51 -24.71 7.18
N SER A 212 20.40 -25.65 7.54
CA SER A 212 20.18 -27.07 7.24
C SER A 212 18.93 -27.60 7.95
N PRO A 213 17.96 -28.21 7.24
CA PRO A 213 16.77 -28.79 7.84
C PRO A 213 17.05 -30.05 8.68
N GLY A 214 18.24 -30.64 8.54
CA GLY A 214 18.64 -31.84 9.25
C GLY A 214 19.84 -32.54 8.60
N PRO A 215 20.37 -33.62 9.22
CA PRO A 215 21.52 -34.35 8.71
C PRO A 215 21.32 -34.81 7.26
N GLY A 216 22.28 -34.51 6.39
CA GLY A 216 22.24 -34.89 4.98
C GLY A 216 21.25 -34.11 4.11
N ARG A 217 20.66 -33.02 4.62
CA ARG A 217 19.71 -32.16 3.90
C ARG A 217 20.26 -30.76 3.64
N LEU A 218 19.84 -30.18 2.51
CA LEU A 218 20.13 -28.80 2.12
C LEU A 218 18.82 -28.05 1.90
N LEU A 219 18.76 -26.83 2.45
CA LEU A 219 17.72 -25.87 2.11
C LEU A 219 18.25 -24.94 1.03
N LEU A 220 17.77 -25.12 -0.19
CA LEU A 220 18.12 -24.23 -1.29
C LEU A 220 17.26 -22.98 -1.22
N VAL A 221 17.84 -21.81 -1.41
CA VAL A 221 17.12 -20.53 -1.39
C VAL A 221 17.37 -19.80 -2.71
N CYS A 222 16.30 -19.45 -3.40
CA CYS A 222 16.32 -18.57 -4.55
C CYS A 222 15.77 -17.21 -4.14
N HIS A 223 16.59 -16.18 -4.27
CA HIS A 223 16.22 -14.81 -4.00
C HIS A 223 15.88 -14.13 -5.32
N VAL A 224 14.81 -13.34 -5.34
CA VAL A 224 14.38 -12.54 -6.49
C VAL A 224 14.07 -11.14 -5.97
N SER A 225 14.74 -10.11 -6.49
CA SER A 225 14.61 -8.73 -6.02
C SER A 225 14.56 -7.75 -7.18
N GLY A 226 14.04 -6.54 -6.94
CA GLY A 226 14.07 -5.47 -7.92
C GLY A 226 13.00 -5.58 -9.00
N PHE A 227 11.99 -6.45 -8.84
CA PHE A 227 10.93 -6.60 -9.84
C PHE A 227 9.76 -5.65 -9.59
N TYR A 228 9.14 -5.18 -10.67
CA TYR A 228 7.89 -4.44 -10.67
C TYR A 228 7.21 -4.62 -12.04
N PRO A 229 5.89 -4.88 -12.11
CA PRO A 229 4.89 -4.89 -11.03
C PRO A 229 4.98 -6.11 -10.09
N LYS A 230 4.09 -6.17 -9.08
CA LYS A 230 4.11 -7.20 -8.02
C LYS A 230 3.94 -8.65 -8.52
N PRO A 231 3.11 -8.96 -9.55
CA PRO A 231 2.91 -10.34 -9.99
C PRO A 231 4.19 -10.99 -10.53
N VAL A 232 4.65 -12.04 -9.85
CA VAL A 232 5.84 -12.82 -10.20
C VAL A 232 5.59 -14.31 -10.00
N TRP A 233 6.22 -15.15 -10.83
CA TRP A 233 6.24 -16.60 -10.64
C TRP A 233 7.67 -17.08 -10.45
N VAL A 234 7.89 -17.86 -9.39
CA VAL A 234 9.21 -18.39 -9.01
C VAL A 234 9.03 -19.86 -8.62
N MET A 235 9.83 -20.74 -9.21
CA MET A 235 9.75 -22.18 -8.95
C MET A 235 11.13 -22.84 -9.02
N TRP A 236 11.40 -23.81 -8.14
CA TRP A 236 12.52 -24.71 -8.33
C TRP A 236 12.18 -25.78 -9.37
N MET A 237 13.13 -26.08 -10.24
CA MET A 237 12.97 -26.95 -11.40
C MET A 237 14.05 -28.03 -11.41
N ARG A 238 13.72 -29.22 -11.91
CA ARG A 238 14.69 -30.21 -12.38
C ARG A 238 14.44 -30.44 -13.87
N GLY A 239 15.29 -29.87 -14.72
CA GLY A 239 14.98 -29.79 -16.15
C GLY A 239 13.65 -29.06 -16.38
N TYR A 240 12.65 -29.77 -16.91
CA TYR A 240 11.32 -29.22 -17.16
C TYR A 240 10.30 -29.49 -16.03
N GLN A 241 10.69 -30.25 -14.99
CA GLN A 241 9.78 -30.65 -13.91
C GLN A 241 9.81 -29.64 -12.75
N GLU A 242 8.65 -29.09 -12.41
CA GLU A 242 8.45 -28.27 -11.22
C GLU A 242 8.65 -29.10 -9.95
N GLN A 243 9.40 -28.56 -8.99
CA GLN A 243 9.59 -29.19 -7.69
C GLN A 243 8.44 -28.77 -6.76
N LEU A 244 7.49 -29.68 -6.54
CA LEU A 244 6.30 -29.44 -5.72
C LEU A 244 6.61 -29.06 -4.27
N GLY A 245 7.81 -29.39 -3.78
CA GLY A 245 8.30 -28.97 -2.46
C GLY A 245 8.75 -27.50 -2.39
N THR A 246 8.64 -26.74 -3.48
CA THR A 246 8.98 -25.31 -3.49
C THR A 246 8.04 -24.54 -2.56
N GLN A 247 8.63 -23.86 -1.58
CA GLN A 247 7.89 -22.95 -0.71
C GLN A 247 8.23 -21.51 -1.10
N ARG A 248 7.22 -20.75 -1.54
CA ARG A 248 7.36 -19.32 -1.81
C ARG A 248 7.05 -18.56 -0.51
N GLY A 249 7.96 -17.68 -0.10
CA GLY A 249 7.71 -16.76 1.00
C GLY A 249 6.76 -15.64 0.58
N ASP A 250 6.55 -14.70 1.51
CA ASP A 250 5.81 -13.48 1.21
C ASP A 250 6.59 -12.59 0.24
N ILE A 251 5.85 -11.79 -0.55
CA ILE A 251 6.44 -10.73 -1.35
C ILE A 251 6.64 -9.50 -0.44
N LEU A 252 7.88 -9.06 -0.29
CA LEU A 252 8.28 -7.97 0.58
C LEU A 252 8.60 -6.71 -0.23
N PRO A 253 8.29 -5.50 0.26
CA PRO A 253 8.61 -4.26 -0.43
C PRO A 253 10.10 -3.88 -0.29
N ASN A 254 10.69 -3.35 -1.35
CA ASN A 254 11.97 -2.64 -1.32
C ASN A 254 11.73 -1.12 -1.19
N ALA A 255 12.74 -0.40 -0.71
CA ALA A 255 12.67 1.06 -0.50
C ALA A 255 12.53 1.88 -1.80
N ASP A 256 12.87 1.30 -2.95
CA ASP A 256 12.80 1.94 -4.27
C ASP A 256 11.46 1.70 -4.99
N GLY A 257 10.47 1.12 -4.30
CA GLY A 257 9.17 0.80 -4.86
C GLY A 257 9.15 -0.44 -5.77
N THR A 258 10.17 -1.31 -5.66
CA THR A 258 10.19 -2.66 -6.24
C THR A 258 9.89 -3.72 -5.18
N TRP A 259 9.89 -4.98 -5.58
CA TRP A 259 9.55 -6.11 -4.73
C TRP A 259 10.71 -7.10 -4.55
N TYR A 260 10.66 -7.83 -3.45
CA TYR A 260 11.54 -8.94 -3.11
C TYR A 260 10.71 -10.19 -2.80
N LEU A 261 11.21 -11.35 -3.17
CA LEU A 261 10.62 -12.66 -2.87
C LEU A 261 11.72 -13.70 -2.69
N GLN A 262 11.48 -14.67 -1.80
CA GLN A 262 12.31 -15.86 -1.70
C GLN A 262 11.50 -17.13 -1.99
N ALA A 263 12.12 -18.08 -2.70
CA ALA A 263 11.58 -19.42 -2.92
C ALA A 263 12.58 -20.47 -2.41
N THR A 264 12.15 -21.30 -1.47
CA THR A 264 12.99 -22.31 -0.84
C THR A 264 12.62 -23.72 -1.30
N LEU A 265 13.58 -24.64 -1.23
CA LEU A 265 13.37 -26.06 -1.48
C LEU A 265 14.28 -26.90 -0.57
N ASP A 266 13.66 -27.77 0.22
CA ASP A 266 14.37 -28.75 1.06
C ASP A 266 14.64 -30.04 0.26
N VAL A 267 15.91 -30.40 0.09
CA VAL A 267 16.35 -31.59 -0.65
C VAL A 267 17.40 -32.38 0.10
N ALA A 268 17.53 -33.67 -0.22
CA ALA A 268 18.72 -34.43 0.17
C ALA A 268 19.97 -33.82 -0.50
N ALA A 269 21.07 -33.72 0.23
CA ALA A 269 22.28 -33.05 -0.25
C ALA A 269 22.83 -33.64 -1.57
N GLY A 270 22.73 -34.96 -1.73
CA GLY A 270 23.13 -35.66 -2.95
C GLY A 270 22.22 -35.41 -4.16
N GLU A 271 21.02 -34.88 -3.94
CA GLU A 271 20.03 -34.62 -5.00
C GLU A 271 20.05 -33.17 -5.47
N ALA A 272 20.83 -32.28 -4.84
CA ALA A 272 20.80 -30.86 -5.19
C ALA A 272 21.31 -30.57 -6.63
N ALA A 273 22.16 -31.45 -7.16
CA ALA A 273 22.69 -31.30 -8.52
C ALA A 273 21.60 -31.38 -9.59
N GLY A 274 21.67 -30.48 -10.59
CA GLY A 274 20.71 -30.42 -11.69
C GLY A 274 19.42 -29.65 -11.37
N LEU A 275 19.29 -29.12 -10.14
CA LEU A 275 18.22 -28.19 -9.80
C LEU A 275 18.52 -26.79 -10.31
N ALA A 276 17.46 -26.05 -10.64
CA ALA A 276 17.55 -24.65 -11.02
C ALA A 276 16.37 -23.85 -10.49
N CYS A 277 16.58 -22.59 -10.13
CA CYS A 277 15.48 -21.66 -9.90
C CYS A 277 15.06 -21.02 -11.22
N ARG A 278 13.76 -21.01 -11.52
CA ARG A 278 13.18 -20.36 -12.69
C ARG A 278 12.26 -19.21 -12.25
N VAL A 279 12.47 -18.04 -12.85
CA VAL A 279 11.69 -16.82 -12.57
C VAL A 279 11.00 -16.35 -13.84
N LYS A 280 9.68 -16.15 -13.77
CA LYS A 280 8.87 -15.51 -14.80
C LYS A 280 8.31 -14.21 -14.26
N HIS A 281 8.45 -13.16 -15.05
CA HIS A 281 7.97 -11.83 -14.71
C HIS A 281 7.65 -11.06 -16.01
N SER A 282 6.64 -10.19 -15.98
CA SER A 282 6.15 -9.48 -17.17
C SER A 282 7.24 -8.63 -17.85
N SER A 283 8.15 -8.03 -17.07
CA SER A 283 9.28 -7.24 -17.58
C SER A 283 10.36 -8.04 -18.33
N LEU A 284 10.30 -9.38 -18.28
CA LEU A 284 11.27 -10.25 -18.97
C LEU A 284 10.87 -10.54 -20.42
N GLY A 285 9.67 -10.16 -20.88
CA GLY A 285 9.26 -10.34 -22.28
C GLY A 285 9.28 -11.80 -22.75
N GLY A 286 8.95 -12.75 -21.86
CA GLY A 286 8.97 -14.18 -22.13
C GLY A 286 10.33 -14.86 -22.01
N GLN A 287 11.38 -14.14 -21.62
CA GLN A 287 12.73 -14.68 -21.39
C GLN A 287 12.96 -14.96 -19.90
N ASP A 288 12.58 -16.16 -19.46
CA ASP A 288 12.70 -16.55 -18.06
C ASP A 288 14.14 -16.52 -17.54
N LEU A 289 14.34 -16.04 -16.31
CA LEU A 289 15.63 -16.17 -15.64
C LEU A 289 15.76 -17.59 -15.10
N VAL A 290 16.89 -18.26 -15.36
CA VAL A 290 17.17 -19.63 -14.90
C VAL A 290 18.54 -19.67 -14.23
N LEU A 291 18.57 -20.01 -12.93
CA LEU A 291 19.79 -20.10 -12.14
C LEU A 291 20.01 -21.54 -11.70
N HIS A 292 21.10 -22.17 -12.15
CA HIS A 292 21.42 -23.56 -11.80
C HIS A 292 22.17 -23.66 -10.46
N TRP A 293 21.74 -24.57 -9.60
CA TRP A 293 22.42 -24.88 -8.35
C TRP A 293 23.80 -25.51 -8.64
N GLY A 294 24.86 -24.93 -8.09
CA GLY A 294 26.23 -25.42 -8.25
C GLY A 294 26.96 -24.97 -9.52
N GLY A 295 26.47 -23.94 -10.24
CA GLY A 295 27.19 -23.31 -11.37
C GLY A 295 28.00 -22.08 -10.96
N LYS A 296 29.29 -22.04 -11.29
CA LYS A 296 30.15 -20.85 -11.19
C LYS A 296 29.51 -19.68 -11.96
N SER A 297 29.26 -18.55 -11.30
CA SER A 297 28.87 -17.29 -11.96
C SER A 297 30.07 -16.70 -12.70
N GLY A 298 30.25 -17.09 -13.96
CA GLY A 298 31.00 -16.31 -14.92
C GLY A 298 30.10 -15.24 -15.52
N THR A 299 30.02 -14.07 -14.90
CA THR A 299 29.82 -12.82 -15.65
C THR A 299 30.68 -11.75 -15.00
N GLN A 300 31.91 -11.66 -15.50
CA GLN A 300 32.80 -10.53 -15.30
C GLN A 300 32.13 -9.34 -16.01
N LEU A 301 31.65 -8.35 -15.25
CA LEU A 301 31.29 -7.06 -15.82
C LEU A 301 32.50 -6.52 -16.58
N GLY A 302 32.32 -6.25 -17.87
CA GLY A 302 33.26 -5.49 -18.66
C GLY A 302 33.34 -4.06 -18.12
N LEU A 303 34.34 -3.80 -17.27
CA LEU A 303 34.84 -2.45 -17.05
C LEU A 303 35.73 -2.10 -18.24
N VAL A 304 35.15 -1.43 -19.25
CA VAL A 304 35.95 -0.61 -20.17
C VAL A 304 36.37 0.64 -19.39
N GLY A 305 37.45 0.50 -18.62
CA GLY A 305 38.20 1.63 -18.08
C GLY A 305 39.07 2.20 -19.19
N GLY A 306 38.59 3.23 -19.88
CA GLY A 306 39.44 4.10 -20.69
C GLY A 306 40.46 4.85 -19.80
N PRO A 307 41.63 5.23 -20.33
CA PRO A 307 42.71 5.79 -19.54
C PRO A 307 42.35 7.15 -18.96
N LEU A 308 42.66 7.34 -17.67
CA LEU A 308 42.68 8.63 -16.98
C LEU A 308 43.68 9.55 -17.71
N SER A 309 43.19 10.64 -18.31
CA SER A 309 44.04 11.71 -18.81
C SER A 309 44.48 12.59 -17.65
N GLU A 310 45.79 12.68 -17.43
CA GLU A 310 46.43 13.78 -16.72
C GLU A 310 46.17 15.10 -17.48
N TYR A 311 45.62 16.11 -16.80
CA TYR A 311 45.81 17.55 -17.07
C TYR A 311 45.63 18.26 -15.72
N GLU A 312 46.74 18.56 -15.04
CA GLU A 312 47.41 19.87 -14.98
C GLU A 312 46.65 20.94 -14.17
N ALA A 313 47.19 21.22 -12.99
CA ALA A 313 46.96 22.45 -12.25
C ALA A 313 48.11 23.43 -12.55
N ARG A 314 47.78 24.55 -13.18
CA ARG A 314 48.41 25.87 -13.00
C ARG A 314 47.34 26.93 -13.02
#